data_AF-A0A6G0Z1Z0-F1
#
_entry.id   AF-A0A6G0Z1Z0-F1
#
_cell.length_a   1.000
_cell.length_b   1.000
_cell.length_c   1.000
_cell.angle_alpha   90.00
_cell.angle_beta   90.00
_cell.angle_gamma   90.00
#
_symmetry.space_group_name_H-M   'P 1'
#
loop_
_entity.id
_entity.type
_entity.pdbx_description
1 polymer ?
#
loop_
_entity_poly.entity_id
_entity_poly.type
_entity_poly.pdbx_seq_one_letter_code
_entity_poly.pdbx_strand_id
1 'polypeptide(L)'
;MNRPHILLRCVSGCDSLSNMSITVPVAVASGESAKMTCTYDLESDPLYTVKWYKGRQEFFRYVPKELPHTRVFPWPGINVDVSQSGPNQVVLRDVRRHLSGKYRCEVSADAPSFHTKIVSSWMHVVCKY
;
A
#
# COMPACT_ATOMS: atom_id res chain seq x y z
N MET A 1 15.35 29.06 47.73
CA MET A 1 14.00 28.53 47.44
C MET A 1 13.79 28.51 45.93
N ASN A 2 13.66 27.30 45.40
CA ASN A 2 13.22 26.82 44.07
C ASN A 2 13.51 27.63 42.79
N ARG A 3 14.54 27.20 42.04
CA ARG A 3 14.63 27.38 40.58
C ARG A 3 13.83 26.26 39.90
N PRO A 4 12.84 26.55 39.03
CA PRO A 4 12.23 25.50 38.23
C PRO A 4 13.18 25.15 37.08
N HIS A 5 13.79 23.97 37.15
CA HIS A 5 14.43 23.35 35.99
C HIS A 5 13.32 22.82 35.09
N ILE A 6 12.97 23.57 34.04
CA ILE A 6 12.17 23.07 32.94
C ILE A 6 13.03 22.03 32.23
N LEU A 7 12.77 20.74 32.50
CA LEU A 7 13.29 19.64 31.71
C LEU A 7 12.60 19.72 30.34
N LEU A 8 13.28 20.31 29.35
CA LEU A 8 12.97 20.02 27.95
C LEU A 8 13.23 18.53 27.75
N ARG A 9 12.17 17.72 27.75
CA ARG A 9 12.22 16.38 27.16
C ARG A 9 12.36 16.59 25.66
N CYS A 10 13.58 16.45 25.14
CA CYS A 10 13.73 16.06 23.75
C CYS A 10 13.03 14.70 23.61
N VAL A 11 11.87 14.66 22.98
CA VAL A 11 11.29 13.40 22.49
C VAL A 11 12.20 12.99 21.34
N SER A 12 13.24 12.23 21.68
CA SER A 12 14.18 11.66 20.73
C SER A 12 13.47 10.61 19.90
N GLY A 13 13.33 10.90 18.61
CA GLY A 13 13.01 9.95 17.54
C GLY A 13 11.51 9.79 17.27
N CYS A 14 10.96 10.57 16.33
CA CYS A 14 9.70 10.22 15.67
C CYS A 14 10.06 9.53 14.36
N ASP A 15 10.42 8.24 14.43
CA ASP A 15 10.45 7.38 13.25
C ASP A 15 9.03 6.83 13.06
N SER A 16 8.14 7.61 12.44
CA SER A 16 6.79 7.15 12.11
C SER A 16 6.74 6.51 10.71
N LEU A 17 5.67 5.73 10.49
CA LEU A 17 5.53 4.72 9.43
C LEU A 17 6.71 3.74 9.38
N SER A 18 6.65 2.63 10.10
CA SER A 18 7.73 1.62 10.20
C SER A 18 7.28 0.25 9.65
N ASN A 19 8.21 -0.72 9.55
CA ASN A 19 7.92 -2.13 9.24
C ASN A 19 7.04 -2.41 8.01
N MET A 20 7.13 -1.56 6.98
CA MET A 20 6.35 -1.73 5.76
C MET A 20 6.88 -2.90 4.91
N SER A 21 5.99 -3.81 4.52
CA SER A 21 6.31 -4.94 3.67
C SER A 21 5.20 -5.22 2.65
N ILE A 22 5.54 -5.90 1.57
CA ILE A 22 4.58 -6.27 0.52
C ILE A 22 4.72 -7.75 0.18
N THR A 23 3.59 -8.45 0.10
CA THR A 23 3.53 -9.82 -0.40
C THR A 23 2.85 -9.80 -1.74
N VAL A 24 3.59 -10.19 -2.77
CA VAL A 24 3.11 -10.35 -4.14
C VAL A 24 3.35 -11.80 -4.53
N PRO A 25 2.36 -12.50 -5.12
CA PRO A 25 2.56 -13.87 -5.57
C PRO A 25 3.71 -13.95 -6.59
N VAL A 26 4.65 -14.86 -6.36
CA VAL A 26 5.82 -15.02 -7.24
C VAL A 26 5.38 -15.43 -8.65
N ALA A 27 4.43 -16.36 -8.73
CA ALA A 27 3.84 -16.84 -9.98
C ALA A 27 2.31 -16.93 -9.87
N VAL A 28 1.60 -16.48 -10.90
CA VAL A 28 0.13 -16.63 -11.03
C VAL A 28 -0.18 -17.17 -12.42
N ALA A 29 -1.06 -18.16 -12.53
CA ALA A 29 -1.47 -18.66 -13.84
C ALA A 29 -2.37 -17.65 -14.54
N SER A 30 -2.19 -17.50 -15.86
CA SER A 30 -3.00 -16.58 -16.67
C SER A 30 -4.48 -16.92 -16.55
N GLY A 31 -5.30 -15.91 -16.27
CA GLY A 31 -6.74 -16.02 -16.06
C GLY A 31 -7.15 -16.18 -14.59
N GLU A 32 -6.21 -16.35 -13.67
CA GLU A 32 -6.51 -16.47 -12.23
C GLU A 32 -6.50 -15.11 -11.51
N SER A 33 -6.82 -15.14 -10.22
CA SER A 33 -6.77 -13.96 -9.37
C SER A 33 -5.44 -13.84 -8.64
N ALA A 34 -4.91 -12.62 -8.52
CA ALA A 34 -3.72 -12.31 -7.74
C ALA A 34 -4.10 -11.46 -6.52
N LYS A 35 -3.90 -11.99 -5.33
CA LYS A 35 -4.00 -11.23 -4.07
C LYS A 35 -2.62 -10.69 -3.69
N MET A 36 -2.52 -9.38 -3.57
CA MET A 36 -1.31 -8.71 -3.06
C MET A 36 -1.63 -8.03 -1.74
N THR A 37 -0.74 -8.16 -0.76
CA THR A 37 -0.93 -7.56 0.57
C THR A 37 0.17 -6.57 0.89
N CYS A 38 -0.17 -5.55 1.66
CA CYS A 38 0.71 -4.50 2.14
C CYS A 38 0.53 -4.35 3.65
N THR A 39 1.57 -4.70 4.39
CA THR A 39 1.63 -4.53 5.85
C THR A 39 2.42 -3.27 6.14
N TYR A 40 2.00 -2.52 7.14
CA TYR A 40 2.65 -1.28 7.56
C TYR A 40 2.26 -0.99 9.00
N ASP A 41 3.16 -0.38 9.75
CA ASP A 41 2.91 0.12 11.09
C ASP A 41 2.87 1.65 11.05
N LEU A 42 1.75 2.24 11.45
CA LEU A 42 1.60 3.70 11.51
C LEU A 42 1.99 4.27 12.88
N GLU A 43 2.33 3.41 13.84
CA GLU A 43 2.56 3.77 15.24
C GLU A 43 1.35 4.53 15.80
N SER A 44 1.48 5.84 16.04
CA SER A 44 0.43 6.73 16.52
C SER A 44 -0.33 7.47 15.42
N ASP A 45 0.16 7.45 14.19
CA ASP A 45 -0.34 8.35 13.15
C ASP A 45 -1.58 7.78 12.45
N PRO A 46 -2.56 8.61 12.09
CA PRO A 46 -3.66 8.17 11.26
C PRO A 46 -3.18 7.81 9.85
N LEU A 47 -3.87 6.89 9.18
CA LEU A 47 -3.64 6.62 7.76
C LEU A 47 -4.17 7.79 6.92
N TYR A 48 -3.34 8.35 6.05
CA TYR A 48 -3.77 9.30 5.03
C TYR A 48 -4.23 8.56 3.76
N THR A 49 -3.37 7.71 3.19
CA THR A 49 -3.72 6.94 1.97
C THR A 49 -2.88 5.69 1.79
N VAL A 50 -3.45 4.69 1.11
CA VAL A 50 -2.71 3.56 0.52
C VAL A 50 -2.94 3.58 -0.98
N LYS A 51 -1.87 3.50 -1.77
CA LYS A 51 -1.93 3.46 -3.23
C LYS A 51 -1.18 2.26 -3.77
N TRP A 52 -1.72 1.69 -4.84
CA TRP A 52 -1.11 0.59 -5.56
C TRP A 52 -0.76 0.99 -6.99
N TYR A 53 0.46 0.63 -7.37
CA TYR A 53 1.04 0.94 -8.67
C TYR A 53 1.50 -0.30 -9.39
N LYS A 54 1.32 -0.32 -10.71
CA LYS A 54 2.04 -1.21 -11.61
C LYS A 54 2.91 -0.37 -12.53
N GLY A 55 4.23 -0.58 -12.48
CA GLY A 55 5.15 0.35 -13.15
C GLY A 55 4.94 1.76 -12.58
N ARG A 56 4.61 2.76 -13.42
CA ARG A 56 4.33 4.14 -12.98
C ARG A 56 2.82 4.44 -12.86
N GLN A 57 1.96 3.50 -13.22
CA GLN A 57 0.53 3.72 -13.28
C GLN A 57 -0.13 3.33 -11.95
N GLU A 58 -0.80 4.28 -11.32
CA GLU A 58 -1.70 4.01 -10.22
C GLU A 58 -2.94 3.28 -10.75
N PHE A 59 -3.35 2.23 -10.06
CA PHE A 59 -4.55 1.47 -10.43
C PHE A 59 -5.56 1.30 -9.28
N PHE A 60 -5.14 1.52 -8.03
CA PHE A 60 -6.02 1.47 -6.87
C PHE A 60 -5.54 2.43 -5.78
N ARG A 61 -6.50 3.06 -5.10
CA ARG A 61 -6.28 3.93 -3.94
C ARG A 61 -7.32 3.66 -2.86
N TYR A 62 -6.87 3.68 -1.62
CA TYR A 62 -7.69 3.72 -0.42
C TYR A 62 -7.44 5.03 0.34
N VAL A 63 -8.51 5.74 0.70
CA VAL A 63 -8.48 6.97 1.51
C VAL A 63 -9.54 6.83 2.62
N PRO A 64 -9.15 6.65 3.90
CA PRO A 64 -10.11 6.47 5.00
C PRO A 64 -11.11 7.61 5.14
N LYS A 65 -10.72 8.83 4.76
CA LYS A 65 -11.52 10.05 4.92
C LYS A 65 -12.47 10.36 3.76
N GLU A 66 -12.47 9.56 2.68
CA GLU A 66 -13.37 9.74 1.53
C GLU A 66 -14.53 8.73 1.55
N LEU A 67 -15.65 9.06 0.91
CA LEU A 67 -16.74 8.13 0.60
C LEU A 67 -17.05 8.18 -0.91
N PRO A 68 -16.89 7.07 -1.65
CA PRO A 68 -16.38 5.77 -1.20
C PRO A 68 -14.89 5.82 -0.80
N HIS A 69 -14.49 4.98 0.15
CA HIS A 69 -13.10 4.90 0.62
C HIS A 69 -12.10 4.41 -0.43
N THR A 70 -12.59 3.75 -1.48
CA THR A 70 -11.77 3.15 -2.55
C THR A 70 -12.00 3.85 -3.88
N ARG A 71 -10.91 4.01 -4.63
CA ARG A 71 -10.94 4.50 -6.02
C ARG A 71 -10.11 3.59 -6.89
N VAL A 72 -10.69 3.14 -8.00
CA VAL A 72 -10.01 2.35 -9.03
C VAL A 72 -9.67 3.28 -10.20
N PHE A 73 -8.44 3.20 -10.67
CA PHE A 73 -7.99 3.93 -11.85
C PHE A 73 -7.86 2.93 -13.00
N PRO A 74 -8.73 3.01 -14.03
CA PRO A 74 -8.71 2.05 -15.12
C PRO A 74 -7.36 2.06 -15.84
N TRP A 75 -6.79 0.87 -16.04
CA TRP A 75 -5.63 0.66 -16.89
C TRP A 75 -5.80 -0.67 -17.63
N PRO A 76 -5.43 -0.77 -18.93
CA PRO A 76 -5.69 -1.96 -19.73
C PRO A 76 -5.23 -3.26 -19.04
N GLY A 77 -6.16 -4.21 -18.92
CA GLY A 77 -5.92 -5.51 -18.30
C GLY A 77 -5.95 -5.56 -16.77
N ILE A 78 -5.95 -4.42 -16.06
CA ILE A 78 -6.12 -4.42 -14.60
C ILE A 78 -7.60 -4.43 -14.24
N ASN A 79 -8.04 -5.53 -13.63
CA ASN A 79 -9.40 -5.72 -13.15
C ASN A 79 -9.37 -5.88 -11.63
N VAL A 80 -9.65 -4.81 -10.89
CA VAL A 80 -9.63 -4.80 -9.42
C VAL A 80 -10.95 -5.35 -8.88
N ASP A 81 -10.86 -6.34 -7.99
CA ASP A 81 -11.97 -6.77 -7.16
C ASP A 81 -12.13 -5.84 -5.96
N VAL A 82 -13.00 -4.83 -6.09
CA VAL A 82 -13.23 -3.85 -5.03
C VAL A 82 -13.79 -4.49 -3.76
N SER A 83 -14.62 -5.54 -3.88
CA SER A 83 -15.20 -6.23 -2.71
C SER A 83 -14.17 -6.98 -1.86
N GLN A 84 -13.03 -7.33 -2.46
CA GLN A 84 -11.90 -7.97 -1.79
C GLN A 84 -10.67 -7.06 -1.67
N SER A 85 -10.81 -5.75 -1.88
CA SER A 85 -9.70 -4.79 -1.83
C SER A 85 -9.97 -3.70 -0.78
N GLY A 86 -8.90 -3.18 -0.18
CA GLY A 86 -9.01 -2.24 0.93
C GLY A 86 -7.64 -1.72 1.38
N PRO A 87 -7.49 -1.32 2.66
CA PRO A 87 -6.26 -0.69 3.15
C PRO A 87 -5.03 -1.59 3.04
N ASN A 88 -5.17 -2.89 3.34
CA ASN A 88 -4.03 -3.81 3.44
C ASN A 88 -3.89 -4.77 2.27
N GLN A 89 -4.85 -4.80 1.33
CA GLN A 89 -4.79 -5.75 0.21
C GLN A 89 -5.47 -5.22 -1.04
N VAL A 90 -5.00 -5.68 -2.19
CA VAL A 90 -5.68 -5.53 -3.49
C VAL A 90 -5.72 -6.88 -4.18
N VAL A 91 -6.89 -7.20 -4.72
CA VAL A 91 -7.12 -8.42 -5.50
C VAL A 91 -7.36 -8.04 -6.95
N LEU A 92 -6.52 -8.57 -7.84
CA LEU A 92 -6.71 -8.50 -9.29
C LEU A 92 -7.38 -9.79 -9.76
N ARG A 93 -8.41 -9.68 -10.61
CA ARG A 93 -9.05 -10.81 -11.29
C ARG A 93 -8.52 -10.96 -12.71
N ASP A 94 -8.63 -12.16 -13.26
CA ASP A 94 -8.32 -12.47 -14.66
C ASP A 94 -6.94 -11.96 -15.10
N VAL A 95 -5.90 -12.21 -14.30
CA VAL A 95 -4.57 -11.65 -14.58
C VAL A 95 -3.99 -12.25 -15.86
N ARG A 96 -3.52 -11.39 -16.76
CA ARG A 96 -2.97 -11.80 -18.07
C ARG A 96 -1.45 -11.66 -18.10
N ARG A 97 -0.78 -12.35 -19.03
CA ARG A 97 0.70 -12.40 -19.10
C ARG A 97 1.39 -11.02 -19.13
N HIS A 98 0.80 -10.05 -19.82
CA HIS A 98 1.32 -8.67 -19.89
C HIS A 98 1.29 -7.93 -18.54
N LEU A 99 0.57 -8.47 -17.55
CA LEU A 99 0.55 -7.97 -16.19
C LEU A 99 1.74 -8.45 -15.34
N SER A 100 2.64 -9.28 -15.89
CA SER A 100 3.93 -9.51 -15.23
C SER A 100 4.67 -8.19 -15.00
N GLY A 101 5.41 -8.11 -13.89
CA GLY A 101 6.23 -6.94 -13.60
C GLY A 101 6.25 -6.52 -12.13
N LYS A 102 6.79 -5.32 -11.91
CA LYS A 102 6.94 -4.70 -10.59
C LYS A 102 5.65 -4.02 -10.14
N TYR A 103 5.17 -4.44 -8.97
CA TYR A 103 4.07 -3.84 -8.24
C TYR A 103 4.61 -3.07 -7.03
N ARG A 104 3.96 -1.96 -6.69
CA ARG A 104 4.35 -1.14 -5.53
C ARG A 104 3.13 -0.79 -4.69
N CYS A 105 3.32 -0.84 -3.39
CA CYS A 105 2.42 -0.26 -2.40
C CYS A 105 3.09 1.02 -1.87
N GLU A 106 2.36 2.12 -1.87
CA GLU A 106 2.71 3.39 -1.22
C GLU A 106 1.74 3.61 -0.07
N VAL A 107 2.27 3.86 1.12
CA VAL A 107 1.49 4.19 2.32
C VAL A 107 1.93 5.56 2.80
N SER A 108 0.98 6.44 3.04
CA SER A 108 1.23 7.74 3.66
C SER A 108 0.45 7.85 4.97
N ALA A 109 1.14 8.22 6.04
CA ALA A 109 0.56 8.66 7.29
C ALA A 109 0.04 10.09 7.18
N ASP A 110 -0.91 10.46 8.03
CA ASP A 110 -1.44 11.81 8.18
C ASP A 110 -0.59 12.60 9.21
N ALA A 111 -1.06 13.79 9.57
CA ALA A 111 -0.50 14.57 10.67
C ALA A 111 -0.38 13.71 11.95
N PRO A 112 0.71 13.87 12.73
CA PRO A 112 1.72 14.92 12.63
C PRO A 112 2.90 14.65 11.69
N SER A 113 3.22 13.39 11.35
CA SER A 113 4.49 13.09 10.67
C SER A 113 4.46 13.24 9.16
N PHE A 114 3.30 12.98 8.54
CA PHE A 114 3.14 12.93 7.09
C PHE A 114 4.12 11.97 6.38
N HIS A 115 4.67 10.97 7.08
CA HIS A 115 5.62 10.05 6.46
C HIS A 115 4.98 9.24 5.34
N THR A 116 5.78 8.99 4.31
CA THR A 116 5.40 8.15 3.18
C THR A 116 6.47 7.11 2.94
N LYS A 117 6.06 5.84 2.79
CA LYS A 117 6.94 4.73 2.41
C LYS A 117 6.38 4.00 1.20
N ILE A 118 7.30 3.50 0.38
CA ILE A 118 6.99 2.76 -0.84
C ILE A 118 7.81 1.48 -0.83
N VAL A 119 7.14 0.34 -0.95
CA VAL A 119 7.77 -0.97 -1.07
C VAL A 119 7.27 -1.66 -2.32
N SER A 120 8.11 -2.50 -2.92
CA SER A 120 7.84 -3.11 -4.21
C SER A 120 8.25 -4.57 -4.27
N SER A 121 7.49 -5.36 -5.02
CA SER A 121 7.82 -6.75 -5.34
C SER A 121 7.39 -7.08 -6.77
N TRP A 122 7.87 -8.21 -7.28
CA TRP A 122 7.66 -8.64 -8.66
C TRP A 122 6.64 -9.78 -8.74
N MET A 123 5.77 -9.75 -9.74
CA MET A 123 4.85 -10.83 -10.09
C MET A 123 5.18 -11.39 -11.47
N HIS A 124 5.25 -12.71 -11.60
CA HIS A 124 5.28 -13.40 -12.90
C HIS A 124 3.90 -13.99 -13.20
N VAL A 125 3.37 -13.73 -14.39
CA VAL A 125 2.15 -14.38 -14.88
C VAL A 125 2.52 -15.43 -15.92
N VAL A 126 2.24 -16.70 -15.61
CA VAL A 126 2.64 -17.87 -16.41
C VAL A 126 1.47 -18.41 -17.23
N CYS A 127 1.75 -19.20 -18.27
CA CYS A 127 0.70 -19.87 -19.03
C CYS A 127 -0.01 -20.91 -18.15
N LYS A 128 -1.31 -21.09 -18.37
CA LYS A 128 -2.06 -22.22 -17.81
C LYS A 128 -1.82 -23.41 -18.74
N TYR A 129 -1.41 -24.55 -18.16
CA TYR A 129 -1.18 -25.80 -18.90
C TYR A 129 -2.50 -26.48 -19.25
#